data_AF-A0A2G6CJC3-F1
#
_entry.id   AF-A0A2G6CJC3-F1
#
_cell.length_a   1.000
_cell.length_b   1.000
_cell.length_c   1.000
_cell.angle_alpha   90.00
_cell.angle_beta   90.00
_cell.angle_gamma   90.00
#
_symmetry.space_group_name_H-M   'P 1'
#
loop_
_entity.id
_entity.type
_entity.pdbx_description
1 polymer ?
#
loop_
_entity_poly.entity_id
_entity_poly.type
_entity_poly.pdbx_seq_one_letter_code
_entity_poly.pdbx_strand_id
1 'polypeptide(L)'
;MLIEGVFSEQEWQTALRYEMQCVIHNQRQLDWALQSIANSDSPSNTIWLKYNTGMNRLGFSTEEITPIAKRLDDAGYQQVLLSHFANADDKNHPLNAKQGQLFADK
;
A
#
# COMPACT_ATOMS: atom_id res chain seq x y z
N MET A 1 -1.71 -8.25 -9.62
CA MET A 1 -1.59 -7.50 -8.34
C MET A 1 -1.58 -8.49 -7.18
N LEU A 2 -0.66 -8.32 -6.23
CA LEU A 2 -0.57 -9.14 -5.01
C LEU A 2 -1.21 -8.39 -3.82
N ILE A 3 -2.40 -8.80 -3.38
CA ILE A 3 -3.24 -8.06 -2.42
C ILE A 3 -2.62 -8.01 -1.01
N GLU A 4 -1.87 -9.04 -0.62
CA GLU A 4 -1.14 -9.07 0.65
C GLU A 4 0.33 -8.61 0.50
N GLY A 5 0.70 -8.14 -0.70
CA GLY A 5 2.09 -7.88 -1.05
C GLY A 5 2.89 -9.17 -1.16
N VAL A 6 4.20 -9.05 -0.91
CA VAL A 6 5.15 -10.17 -0.87
C VAL A 6 5.65 -10.40 0.55
N PHE A 7 6.17 -11.59 0.82
CA PHE A 7 6.62 -12.03 2.14
C PHE A 7 8.13 -12.17 2.25
N SER A 8 8.87 -12.01 1.15
CA SER A 8 10.32 -12.01 1.12
C SER A 8 10.88 -11.06 0.07
N GLU A 9 12.16 -10.70 0.22
CA GLU A 9 12.88 -9.92 -0.78
C GLU A 9 12.97 -10.67 -2.13
N GLN A 10 13.13 -12.00 -2.10
CA GLN A 10 13.18 -12.83 -3.31
C GLN A 10 11.84 -12.79 -4.06
N GLU A 11 10.73 -12.79 -3.34
CA GLU A 11 9.41 -12.58 -3.94
C GLU A 11 9.24 -11.16 -4.49
N TRP A 12 9.82 -10.14 -3.85
CA TRP A 12 9.84 -8.78 -4.40
C TRP A 12 10.55 -8.73 -5.75
N GLN A 13 11.77 -9.29 -5.83
CA GLN A 13 12.52 -9.38 -7.09
C GLN A 13 11.75 -10.18 -8.16
N THR A 14 11.01 -11.20 -7.74
CA THR A 14 10.16 -11.98 -8.62
C THR A 14 8.98 -11.15 -9.13
N ALA A 15 8.34 -10.36 -8.27
CA ALA A 15 7.26 -9.45 -8.65
C ALA A 15 7.74 -8.39 -9.68
N LEU A 16 8.92 -7.79 -9.48
CA LEU A 16 9.51 -6.87 -10.44
C LEU A 16 9.74 -7.54 -11.81
N ARG A 17 10.29 -8.76 -11.82
CA ARG A 17 10.57 -9.53 -13.05
C ARG A 17 9.32 -9.83 -13.87
N TYR A 18 8.20 -10.10 -13.19
CA TYR A 18 6.91 -10.36 -13.82
C TYR A 18 6.03 -9.11 -13.94
N GLU A 19 6.60 -7.93 -13.71
CA GLU A 19 5.93 -6.62 -13.82
C GLU A 19 4.66 -6.51 -12.95
N MET A 20 4.66 -7.19 -11.82
CA MET A 20 3.53 -7.26 -10.92
C MET A 20 3.47 -6.02 -10.02
N GLN A 21 2.29 -5.43 -9.95
CA GLN A 21 1.97 -4.43 -8.93
C GLN A 21 1.79 -5.09 -7.55
N CYS A 22 2.35 -4.47 -6.53
CA CYS A 22 2.35 -4.99 -5.16
C CYS A 22 1.65 -4.04 -4.20
N VAL A 23 0.95 -4.62 -3.22
CA VAL A 23 0.55 -3.90 -2.01
C VAL A 23 1.75 -3.76 -1.08
N ILE A 24 1.97 -2.57 -0.52
CA ILE A 24 2.89 -2.35 0.60
C ILE A 24 2.05 -1.96 1.83
N HIS A 25 2.19 -2.71 2.91
CA HIS A 25 1.41 -2.53 4.14
C HIS A 25 2.23 -2.63 5.43
N ASN A 26 3.54 -2.84 5.33
CA ASN A 26 4.46 -2.86 6.46
C ASN A 26 5.87 -2.37 6.08
N GLN A 27 6.69 -2.10 7.11
CA GLN A 27 8.03 -1.52 6.94
C GLN A 27 8.98 -2.40 6.10
N ARG A 28 8.94 -3.73 6.25
CA ARG A 28 9.84 -4.63 5.49
C ARG A 28 9.59 -4.54 3.99
N GLN A 29 8.32 -4.50 3.58
CA GLN A 29 7.96 -4.33 2.17
C GLN A 29 8.39 -2.96 1.63
N LEU A 30 8.23 -1.90 2.43
CA LEU A 30 8.73 -0.58 2.08
C LEU A 30 10.24 -0.57 1.88
N ASP A 31 10.99 -1.22 2.78
CA ASP A 31 12.44 -1.28 2.70
C ASP A 31 12.89 -2.01 1.43
N TRP A 32 12.25 -3.13 1.05
CA TRP A 32 12.54 -3.83 -0.21
C TRP A 32 12.26 -2.97 -1.45
N ALA A 33 11.14 -2.24 -1.45
CA ALA A 33 10.79 -1.32 -2.53
C ALA A 33 11.86 -0.22 -2.69
N LEU A 34 12.24 0.44 -1.60
CA LEU A 34 13.22 1.52 -1.65
C LEU A 34 14.63 1.06 -2.02
N GLN A 35 14.96 -0.22 -1.81
CA GLN A 35 16.23 -0.82 -2.20
C GLN A 35 16.26 -1.35 -3.63
N SER A 36 15.09 -1.51 -4.28
CA SER A 36 15.02 -2.13 -5.60
C SER A 36 13.87 -1.59 -6.45
N ILE A 37 14.24 -0.71 -7.37
CA ILE A 37 13.36 -0.13 -8.39
C ILE A 37 13.51 -0.88 -9.70
N ALA A 38 12.39 -1.11 -10.38
CA ALA A 38 12.38 -1.70 -11.72
C ALA A 38 12.83 -0.66 -12.77
N ASN A 39 13.08 -1.13 -13.99
CA ASN A 39 13.36 -0.24 -15.12
C ASN A 39 12.26 0.83 -15.28
N SER A 40 12.63 1.97 -15.88
CA SER A 40 11.67 3.04 -16.19
C SER A 40 10.48 2.47 -16.97
N ASP A 41 9.28 2.97 -16.64
CA ASP A 41 8.01 2.59 -17.26
C ASP A 41 7.45 1.18 -16.95
N SER A 42 8.08 0.40 -16.06
CA SER A 42 7.50 -0.89 -15.66
C SER A 42 6.21 -0.71 -14.84
N PRO A 43 5.15 -1.50 -15.10
CA PRO A 43 3.95 -1.53 -14.27
C PRO A 43 4.22 -1.85 -12.79
N SER A 44 5.31 -2.56 -12.49
CA SER A 44 5.74 -2.87 -11.11
C SER A 44 6.16 -1.64 -10.30
N ASN A 45 6.40 -0.50 -10.96
CA ASN A 45 6.63 0.80 -10.30
C ASN A 45 5.31 1.45 -9.80
N THR A 46 4.16 0.80 -9.98
CA THR A 46 2.91 1.21 -9.32
C THR A 46 2.69 0.41 -8.04
N ILE A 47 2.71 1.11 -6.91
CA ILE A 47 2.51 0.55 -5.57
C ILE A 47 1.10 0.83 -5.07
N TRP A 48 0.46 -0.20 -4.51
CA TRP A 48 -0.78 -0.05 -3.78
C TRP A 48 -0.47 0.14 -2.29
N LEU A 49 -0.42 1.39 -1.84
CA LEU A 49 -0.05 1.71 -0.47
C LEU A 49 -1.25 1.50 0.46
N LYS A 50 -1.13 0.55 1.40
CA LYS A 50 -2.24 0.18 2.28
C LYS A 50 -2.31 1.12 3.48
N TYR A 51 -3.41 1.85 3.58
CA TYR A 51 -3.75 2.69 4.72
C TYR A 51 -4.70 1.96 5.68
N ASN A 52 -4.29 1.84 6.95
CA ASN A 52 -5.15 1.36 8.02
C ASN A 52 -6.07 2.49 8.51
N THR A 53 -7.32 2.48 8.05
CA THR A 53 -8.36 3.42 8.46
C THR A 53 -9.17 2.96 9.67
N GLY A 54 -8.88 1.77 10.23
CA GLY A 54 -9.56 1.27 11.43
C GLY A 54 -9.88 -0.22 11.47
N MET A 55 -9.55 -0.99 10.43
CA MET A 55 -9.66 -2.46 10.47
C MET A 55 -8.58 -3.09 11.37
N ASN A 56 -7.43 -2.43 11.55
CA ASN A 56 -6.34 -2.84 12.43
C ASN A 56 -5.79 -4.26 12.16
N ARG A 57 -5.82 -4.68 10.89
CA ARG A 57 -5.23 -5.95 10.44
C ARG A 57 -3.90 -5.75 9.72
N LEU A 58 -3.89 -4.92 8.68
CA LEU A 58 -2.72 -4.58 7.87
C LEU A 58 -2.82 -3.11 7.43
N GLY A 59 -1.67 -2.51 7.10
CA GLY A 59 -1.56 -1.15 6.59
C GLY A 59 -0.96 -0.18 7.61
N PHE A 60 -0.43 0.92 7.08
CA PHE A 60 0.20 1.96 7.88
C PHE A 60 -0.82 2.86 8.57
N SER A 61 -0.42 3.47 9.67
CA SER A 61 -1.26 4.41 10.41
C SER A 61 -1.43 5.76 9.69
N THR A 62 -2.29 6.62 10.23
CA THR A 62 -2.54 7.98 9.72
C THR A 62 -1.30 8.85 9.74
N GLU A 63 -0.42 8.63 10.72
CA GLU A 63 0.83 9.35 10.93
C GLU A 63 1.93 8.87 9.99
N GLU A 64 1.90 7.57 9.63
CA GLU A 64 2.92 6.93 8.80
C GLU A 64 2.66 7.09 7.30
N ILE A 65 1.38 7.13 6.88
CA ILE A 65 1.00 6.99 5.47
C ILE A 65 1.58 8.09 4.57
N THR A 66 1.53 9.35 5.00
CA THR A 66 2.00 10.50 4.20
C THR A 66 3.54 10.54 4.11
N PRO A 67 4.30 10.38 5.21
CA PRO A 67 5.76 10.24 5.12
C PRO A 67 6.22 9.08 4.22
N ILE A 68 5.52 7.94 4.27
CA ILE A 68 5.86 6.77 3.44
C ILE A 68 5.55 7.02 1.96
N ALA A 69 4.39 7.60 1.66
CA ALA A 69 4.03 8.01 0.32
C ALA A 69 5.10 8.93 -0.30
N LYS A 70 5.57 9.92 0.48
CA LYS A 70 6.66 10.80 0.05
C LYS A 70 7.95 10.02 -0.25
N ARG A 71 8.36 9.08 0.60
CA ARG A 71 9.57 8.27 0.36
C ARG A 71 9.47 7.43 -0.92
N LEU A 72 8.28 6.90 -1.21
CA LEU A 72 8.02 6.15 -2.43
C LEU A 72 8.03 7.06 -3.67
N ASP A 73 7.47 8.26 -3.56
CA ASP A 73 7.48 9.29 -4.62
C ASP A 73 8.90 9.73 -4.96
N ASP A 74 9.68 10.09 -3.94
CA ASP A 74 11.09 10.48 -4.08
C ASP A 74 11.94 9.36 -4.69
N ALA A 75 11.56 8.10 -4.49
CA ALA A 75 12.22 6.95 -5.12
C ALA A 75 11.78 6.77 -6.59
N GLY A 76 10.61 7.28 -7.00
CA GLY A 76 10.10 7.19 -8.37
C GLY A 76 8.91 6.25 -8.54
N TYR A 77 8.30 5.79 -7.45
CA TYR A 77 7.08 4.97 -7.51
C TYR A 77 5.83 5.81 -7.72
N GLN A 78 4.99 5.36 -8.64
CA GLN A 78 3.59 5.78 -8.71
C GLN A 78 2.80 5.06 -7.62
N GLN A 79 1.82 5.74 -7.02
CA GLN A 79 1.12 5.23 -5.84
C GLN A 79 -0.39 5.26 -6.03
N VAL A 80 -1.04 4.19 -5.60
CA VAL A 80 -2.48 4.11 -5.44
C VAL A 80 -2.78 3.84 -3.97
N LEU A 81 -3.56 4.72 -3.35
CA LEU A 81 -3.98 4.53 -1.96
C LEU A 81 -5.07 3.45 -1.88
N LEU A 82 -4.93 2.53 -0.93
CA LEU A 82 -5.88 1.43 -0.70
C LEU A 82 -6.23 1.31 0.78
N SER A 83 -7.51 1.08 1.09
CA SER A 83 -7.94 0.67 2.43
C SER A 83 -8.96 -0.46 2.36
N HIS A 84 -9.47 -0.92 3.50
CA HIS A 84 -10.51 -1.95 3.55
C HIS A 84 -11.51 -1.62 4.66
N PHE A 85 -12.79 -1.61 4.34
CA PHE A 85 -13.84 -1.45 5.33
C PHE A 85 -13.86 -2.64 6.29
N ALA A 86 -14.02 -2.37 7.57
CA ALA A 86 -14.09 -3.40 8.59
C ALA A 86 -15.47 -4.06 8.69
N ASN A 87 -16.55 -3.32 8.36
CA ASN A 87 -17.94 -3.75 8.51
C ASN A 87 -18.77 -3.41 7.26
N ALA A 88 -18.27 -3.75 6.07
CA ALA A 88 -18.89 -3.37 4.79
C ALA A 88 -20.28 -4.01 4.57
N ASP A 89 -20.55 -5.12 5.24
CA ASP A 89 -21.80 -5.86 5.22
C ASP A 89 -22.94 -5.12 5.93
N ASP A 90 -22.63 -4.36 6.98
CA ASP A 90 -23.56 -3.41 7.59
C ASP A 90 -23.34 -2.00 7.03
N LYS A 91 -24.17 -1.63 6.04
CA LYS A 91 -24.12 -0.31 5.37
C LYS A 91 -24.18 0.87 6.33
N ASN A 92 -24.84 0.74 7.47
CA ASN A 92 -25.04 1.84 8.42
C ASN A 92 -24.04 1.81 9.58
N HIS A 93 -23.09 0.88 9.57
CA HIS A 93 -22.10 0.79 10.64
C HIS A 93 -21.27 2.09 10.71
N PRO A 94 -21.20 2.77 11.87
CA PRO A 94 -20.59 4.10 11.99
C PRO A 94 -19.10 4.11 11.62
N LEU A 95 -18.41 2.97 11.76
CA LEU A 95 -17.02 2.84 11.34
C LEU A 95 -16.83 3.02 9.83
N ASN A 96 -17.81 2.67 8.99
CA ASN A 96 -17.68 2.84 7.53
C ASN A 96 -17.60 4.32 7.15
N ALA A 97 -18.44 5.17 7.74
CA ALA A 97 -18.37 6.62 7.53
C ALA A 97 -17.03 7.19 8.00
N LYS A 98 -16.56 6.76 9.18
CA LYS A 98 -15.24 7.18 9.71
C LYS A 98 -14.09 6.74 8.80
N GLN A 99 -14.10 5.50 8.32
CA GLN A 99 -13.08 4.99 7.41
C GLN A 99 -13.08 5.74 6.07
N GLY A 100 -14.27 6.07 5.54
CA GLY A 100 -14.42 6.88 4.33
C GLY A 100 -13.86 8.29 4.49
N GLN A 101 -14.15 8.95 5.63
CA GLN A 101 -13.61 10.27 5.92
C GLN A 101 -12.08 10.25 6.03
N LEU A 102 -11.53 9.33 6.83
CA LEU A 102 -10.07 9.20 6.98
C LEU A 102 -9.38 8.96 5.64
N PHE A 103 -9.97 8.13 4.77
CA PHE A 103 -9.43 7.88 3.44
C PHE A 103 -9.48 9.11 2.54
N ALA A 104 -10.55 9.91 2.59
CA ALA A 104 -10.71 11.11 1.77
C ALA A 104 -9.79 12.28 2.21
N ASP A 105 -9.34 12.28 3.47
CA ASP A 105 -8.43 13.29 4.00
C ASP A 105 -6.95 13.07 3.62
N LYS A 106 -6.64 12.04 2.83
CA LYS A 106 -5.29 11.67 2.39
C LYS A 106 -5.12 11.82 0.89
#